data_AF-A0A1H2H5Z6-F1
#
_entry.id   AF-A0A1H2H5Z6-F1
#
_cell.length_a   1.000
_cell.length_b   1.000
_cell.length_c   1.000
_cell.angle_alpha   90.00
_cell.angle_beta   90.00
_cell.angle_gamma   90.00
#
_symmetry.space_group_name_H-M   'P 1'
#
loop_
_entity.id
_entity.type
_entity.pdbx_description
1 polymer ?
#
loop_
_entity_poly.entity_id
_entity_poly.type
_entity_poly.pdbx_seq_one_letter_code
_entity_poly.pdbx_strand_id
1 'polypeptide(L)'
;MKILKFILVVYISLAFTSCSDDSAEAPFSLSKDNLAGTYNINSLSIDTTVTSVTEVSGISVPFTVATSTSIGDTFQVVFVLSENGSYSASGAYRIVSTIMPAVGSPVTNTEIINFSDSGTYQLNTTNNTITFNASTGGDFIEGTLDVVTFNETTVSFTQELEEEIDATTAAIKASISFTRQ
;
A
#
# COMPACT_ATOMS: atom_id res chain seq x y z
N MET A 1 -48.99 -2.27 70.77
CA MET A 1 -47.79 -1.73 71.45
C MET A 1 -46.92 -1.03 70.40
N LYS A 2 -46.60 0.25 70.66
CA LYS A 2 -45.44 1.05 70.18
C LYS A 2 -45.16 1.02 68.66
N ILE A 3 -45.65 1.98 67.88
CA ILE A 3 -45.07 3.33 67.67
C ILE A 3 -43.56 3.29 67.53
N LEU A 4 -43.07 3.46 66.30
CA LEU A 4 -41.92 4.33 66.07
C LEU A 4 -42.04 5.03 64.72
N LYS A 5 -42.03 6.36 64.79
CA LYS A 5 -41.88 7.28 63.66
C LYS A 5 -40.40 7.31 63.29
N PHE A 6 -40.07 7.20 62.00
CA PHE A 6 -38.78 7.66 61.51
C PHE A 6 -38.97 8.63 60.35
N ILE A 7 -38.19 9.69 60.44
CA ILE A 7 -38.23 10.95 59.73
C ILE A 7 -37.64 10.77 58.33
N LEU A 8 -38.32 11.41 57.37
CA LEU A 8 -37.86 11.73 56.03
C LEU A 8 -36.52 12.49 56.08
N VAL A 9 -35.46 11.94 55.50
CA VAL A 9 -34.31 12.71 55.03
C VAL A 9 -34.04 12.28 53.59
N VAL A 10 -34.55 13.09 52.66
CA VAL A 10 -34.24 13.01 51.23
C VAL A 10 -32.88 13.65 51.03
N TYR A 11 -31.87 12.81 50.77
CA TYR A 11 -30.55 13.25 50.33
C TYR A 11 -30.57 13.27 48.79
N ILE A 12 -30.84 14.44 48.20
CA ILE A 12 -30.61 14.65 46.77
C ILE A 12 -29.12 14.96 46.63
N SER A 13 -28.32 13.93 46.38
CA SER A 13 -27.01 14.10 45.77
C SER A 13 -27.23 14.46 44.30
N LEU A 14 -27.10 15.73 43.97
CA LEU A 14 -26.89 16.17 42.59
C LEU A 14 -25.55 15.58 42.15
N ALA A 15 -25.59 14.43 41.48
CA ALA A 15 -24.49 14.04 40.64
C ALA A 15 -24.46 15.04 39.48
N PHE A 16 -23.56 16.02 39.54
CA PHE A 16 -23.10 16.67 38.32
C PHE A 16 -22.42 15.57 37.51
N THR A 17 -23.16 14.97 36.58
CA THR A 17 -22.56 14.33 35.43
C THR A 17 -21.85 15.44 34.68
N SER A 18 -20.58 15.66 35.04
CA SER A 18 -19.60 16.30 34.20
C SER A 18 -19.55 15.47 32.92
N CYS A 19 -20.40 15.84 31.96
CA CYS A 19 -20.24 15.45 30.57
C CYS A 19 -19.01 16.25 30.12
N SER A 20 -17.82 15.67 30.36
CA SER A 20 -16.64 16.07 29.62
C SER A 20 -16.95 15.63 28.20
N ASP A 21 -17.37 16.57 27.39
CA ASP A 21 -17.53 16.40 25.96
C ASP A 21 -16.12 16.37 25.37
N ASP A 22 -15.37 15.32 25.69
CA ASP A 22 -14.15 14.96 24.96
C ASP A 22 -14.60 14.17 23.74
N SER A 23 -15.37 14.83 22.87
CA SER A 23 -15.59 14.41 21.49
C SER A 23 -14.32 14.68 20.68
N ALA A 24 -13.19 14.16 21.16
CA ALA A 24 -12.02 13.98 20.32
C ALA A 24 -12.42 12.93 19.28
N GLU A 25 -12.57 13.35 18.03
CA GLU A 25 -12.75 12.44 16.91
C GLU A 25 -11.70 11.32 16.99
N ALA A 26 -12.17 10.09 16.83
CA ALA A 26 -11.29 8.93 16.88
C ALA A 26 -10.19 9.09 15.81
N PRO A 27 -8.92 8.81 16.13
CA PRO A 27 -7.83 8.98 15.18
C PRO A 27 -8.04 8.10 13.94
N PHE A 28 -7.80 8.66 12.75
CA PHE A 28 -7.87 7.96 11.48
C PHE A 28 -6.70 6.97 11.34
N SER A 29 -6.88 5.82 11.99
CA SER A 29 -5.89 4.75 12.08
C SER A 29 -6.02 3.77 10.93
N LEU A 30 -4.93 3.11 10.58
CA LEU A 30 -4.90 2.09 9.54
C LEU A 30 -5.82 0.93 9.92
N SER A 31 -6.95 0.80 9.23
CA SER A 31 -7.95 -0.25 9.42
C SER A 31 -8.62 -0.55 8.08
N LYS A 32 -9.31 -1.68 7.95
CA LYS A 32 -10.05 -1.98 6.70
C LYS A 32 -11.15 -0.96 6.44
N ASP A 33 -11.87 -0.54 7.47
CA ASP A 33 -12.95 0.43 7.37
C ASP A 33 -12.44 1.79 6.91
N ASN A 34 -11.32 2.26 7.48
CA ASN A 34 -10.72 3.53 7.10
C ASN A 34 -10.03 3.47 5.72
N LEU A 35 -9.55 2.28 5.31
CA LEU A 35 -8.91 2.05 4.01
C LEU A 35 -9.91 1.77 2.87
N ALA A 36 -11.15 1.40 3.18
CA ALA A 36 -12.14 1.11 2.15
C ALA A 36 -12.50 2.38 1.37
N GLY A 37 -12.54 2.30 0.04
CA GLY A 37 -12.78 3.47 -0.78
C GLY A 37 -12.46 3.24 -2.25
N THR A 38 -12.74 4.26 -3.05
CA THR A 38 -12.31 4.35 -4.43
C THR A 38 -11.12 5.30 -4.54
N TYR A 39 -10.13 4.91 -5.33
CA TYR A 39 -8.83 5.55 -5.40
C TYR A 39 -8.42 5.81 -6.84
N ASN A 40 -7.80 6.96 -7.05
CA ASN A 40 -7.02 7.28 -8.25
C ASN A 40 -5.54 7.09 -7.95
N ILE A 41 -4.76 6.66 -8.94
CA ILE A 41 -3.29 6.65 -8.81
C ILE A 41 -2.79 8.10 -8.91
N ASN A 42 -1.98 8.50 -7.95
CA ASN A 42 -1.29 9.79 -7.93
C ASN A 42 0.16 9.66 -8.45
N SER A 43 0.86 8.57 -8.12
CA SER A 43 2.19 8.29 -8.66
C SER A 43 2.48 6.79 -8.71
N LEU A 44 3.33 6.39 -9.65
CA LEU A 44 3.90 5.06 -9.77
C LEU A 44 5.38 5.19 -10.17
N SER A 45 6.26 4.52 -9.44
CA SER A 45 7.68 4.41 -9.76
C SER A 45 8.17 2.99 -9.52
N ILE A 46 8.97 2.47 -10.43
CA ILE A 46 9.60 1.16 -10.32
C ILE A 46 11.07 1.33 -10.70
N ASP A 47 11.95 1.08 -9.76
CA ASP A 47 13.39 1.00 -9.99
C ASP A 47 13.84 -0.45 -10.00
N THR A 48 14.68 -0.82 -10.97
CA THR A 48 15.23 -2.16 -11.08
C THR A 48 16.73 -2.09 -11.24
N THR A 49 17.45 -2.90 -10.47
CA THR A 49 18.88 -3.13 -10.66
C THR A 49 19.08 -4.59 -11.01
N VAL A 50 19.64 -4.85 -12.19
CA VAL A 50 19.96 -6.20 -12.64
C VAL A 50 21.44 -6.44 -12.43
N THR A 51 21.77 -7.53 -11.74
CA THR A 51 23.14 -7.98 -11.47
C THR A 51 23.37 -9.35 -12.08
N SER A 52 24.62 -9.64 -12.41
CA SER A 52 25.07 -10.97 -12.81
C SER A 52 26.35 -11.30 -12.05
N VAL A 53 26.67 -12.59 -11.98
CA VAL A 53 27.86 -13.10 -11.28
C VAL A 53 28.75 -13.82 -12.27
N THR A 54 30.04 -13.49 -12.27
CA THR A 54 31.06 -14.20 -13.04
C THR A 54 32.15 -14.76 -12.13
N GLU A 55 32.80 -15.84 -12.55
CA GLU A 55 33.87 -16.49 -11.80
C GLU A 55 35.24 -16.04 -12.34
N VAL A 56 36.05 -15.42 -11.48
CA VAL A 56 37.44 -15.04 -11.81
C VAL A 56 38.38 -15.76 -10.85
N SER A 57 39.14 -16.72 -11.37
CA SER A 57 40.06 -17.54 -10.57
C SER A 57 39.39 -18.29 -9.41
N GLY A 58 38.12 -18.69 -9.58
CA GLY A 58 37.32 -19.39 -8.55
C GLY A 58 36.73 -18.47 -7.47
N ILE A 59 36.73 -17.16 -7.73
CA ILE A 59 36.07 -16.15 -6.90
C ILE A 59 34.88 -15.60 -7.69
N SER A 60 33.69 -15.67 -7.08
CA SER A 60 32.47 -15.06 -7.60
C SER A 60 32.55 -13.53 -7.51
N VAL A 61 32.41 -12.84 -8.64
CA VAL A 61 32.44 -11.39 -8.75
C VAL A 61 31.08 -10.92 -9.29
N PRO A 62 30.25 -10.24 -8.46
CA PRO A 62 29.00 -9.65 -8.92
C PRO A 62 29.27 -8.35 -9.69
N PHE A 63 28.47 -8.09 -10.72
CA PHE A 63 28.49 -6.83 -11.46
C PHE A 63 27.08 -6.45 -11.93
N THR A 64 26.78 -5.15 -11.95
CA THR A 64 25.53 -4.62 -12.49
C THR A 64 25.57 -4.73 -14.02
N VAL A 65 24.53 -5.31 -14.62
CA VAL A 65 24.39 -5.40 -16.08
C VAL A 65 23.51 -4.28 -16.63
N ALA A 66 22.52 -3.83 -15.87
CA ALA A 66 21.66 -2.70 -16.21
C ALA A 66 20.94 -2.15 -14.98
N THR A 67 20.52 -0.89 -15.07
CA THR A 67 19.47 -0.33 -14.22
C THR A 67 18.30 0.10 -15.07
N SER A 68 17.10 0.15 -14.48
CA SER A 68 15.91 0.69 -15.11
C SER A 68 15.15 1.55 -14.12
N THR A 69 14.61 2.67 -14.60
CA THR A 69 13.61 3.45 -13.88
C THR A 69 12.37 3.55 -14.74
N SER A 70 11.22 3.18 -14.18
CA SER A 70 9.92 3.25 -14.84
C SER A 70 8.99 4.16 -14.07
N ILE A 71 8.51 5.22 -14.70
CA ILE A 71 7.64 6.23 -14.08
C ILE A 71 6.27 6.21 -14.75
N GLY A 72 5.21 6.09 -13.95
CA GLY A 72 3.84 6.27 -14.42
C GLY A 72 3.56 7.74 -14.72
N ASP A 73 2.85 7.99 -15.82
CA ASP A 73 2.59 9.33 -16.36
C ASP A 73 1.10 9.67 -16.35
N THR A 74 0.33 9.04 -17.25
CA THR A 74 -1.13 9.24 -17.33
C THR A 74 -1.85 8.08 -16.67
N PHE A 75 -2.77 8.35 -15.75
CA PHE A 75 -3.57 7.35 -15.06
C PHE A 75 -5.06 7.51 -15.37
N GLN A 76 -5.67 6.44 -15.88
CA GLN A 76 -7.12 6.30 -16.06
C GLN A 76 -7.52 4.99 -15.38
N VAL A 77 -7.34 4.95 -14.06
CA VAL A 77 -7.50 3.75 -13.23
C VAL A 77 -8.55 3.99 -12.18
N VAL A 78 -9.44 3.02 -12.00
CA VAL A 78 -10.35 2.94 -10.86
C VAL A 78 -9.88 1.79 -10.00
N PHE A 79 -9.43 2.10 -8.78
CA PHE A 79 -9.03 1.11 -7.78
C PHE A 79 -9.97 1.17 -6.58
N VAL A 80 -10.56 0.04 -6.21
CA VAL A 80 -11.55 -0.05 -5.13
C VAL A 80 -11.06 -1.04 -4.09
N LEU A 81 -11.03 -0.59 -2.83
CA LEU A 81 -10.82 -1.41 -1.64
C LEU A 81 -12.14 -1.50 -0.87
N SER A 82 -12.58 -2.72 -0.56
CA SER A 82 -13.83 -2.97 0.17
C SER A 82 -13.57 -3.42 1.60
N GLU A 83 -14.41 -3.00 2.55
CA GLU A 83 -14.27 -3.31 3.99
C GLU A 83 -14.17 -4.82 4.30
N ASN A 84 -14.81 -5.65 3.48
CA ASN A 84 -14.76 -7.11 3.58
C ASN A 84 -13.38 -7.72 3.22
N GLY A 85 -12.42 -6.91 2.76
CA GLY A 85 -11.10 -7.36 2.32
C GLY A 85 -11.04 -7.80 0.85
N SER A 86 -12.00 -7.44 -0.01
CA SER A 86 -11.87 -7.60 -1.46
C SER A 86 -11.39 -6.33 -2.14
N TYR A 87 -10.72 -6.46 -3.28
CA TYR A 87 -10.35 -5.33 -4.13
C TYR A 87 -10.72 -5.58 -5.60
N SER A 88 -10.86 -4.49 -6.34
CA SER A 88 -10.89 -4.49 -7.81
C SER A 88 -10.13 -3.30 -8.35
N ALA A 89 -9.45 -3.50 -9.48
CA ALA A 89 -8.70 -2.46 -10.16
C ALA A 89 -8.87 -2.63 -11.67
N SER A 90 -9.18 -1.57 -12.39
CA SER A 90 -9.25 -1.65 -13.86
C SER A 90 -8.99 -0.30 -14.50
N GLY A 91 -8.54 -0.36 -15.75
CA GLY A 91 -8.34 0.81 -16.58
C GLY A 91 -7.03 0.75 -17.34
N ALA A 92 -6.43 1.92 -17.53
CA ALA A 92 -5.17 2.03 -18.25
C ALA A 92 -4.25 3.07 -17.62
N TYR A 93 -2.95 2.84 -17.73
CA TYR A 93 -1.95 3.86 -17.44
C TYR A 93 -0.82 3.84 -18.45
N ARG A 94 -0.16 4.99 -18.61
CA ARG A 94 1.05 5.11 -19.41
C ARG A 94 2.26 5.01 -18.49
N ILE A 95 3.25 4.21 -18.89
CA ILE A 95 4.54 4.11 -18.19
C ILE A 95 5.68 4.45 -19.15
N VAL A 96 6.68 5.16 -18.64
CA VAL A 96 7.90 5.50 -19.36
C VAL A 96 9.07 4.84 -18.64
N SER A 97 9.72 3.89 -19.31
CA SER A 97 10.85 3.13 -18.76
C SER A 97 12.14 3.57 -19.44
N THR A 98 13.15 3.92 -18.65
CA THR A 98 14.49 4.22 -19.15
C THR A 98 15.46 3.18 -18.61
N ILE A 99 16.04 2.40 -19.51
CA ILE A 99 17.02 1.36 -19.22
C ILE A 99 18.41 1.92 -19.50
N MET A 100 19.28 1.86 -18.50
CA MET A 100 20.70 2.17 -18.61
C MET A 100 21.51 0.87 -18.55
N PRO A 101 21.99 0.35 -19.69
CA PRO A 101 22.90 -0.80 -19.68
C PRO A 101 24.26 -0.39 -19.10
N ALA A 102 24.99 -1.35 -18.53
CA ALA A 102 26.34 -1.11 -17.98
C ALA A 102 27.33 -0.58 -19.03
N VAL A 103 27.10 -0.92 -20.30
CA VAL A 103 27.87 -0.43 -21.45
C VAL A 103 26.89 0.01 -22.54
N GLY A 104 27.04 1.25 -23.01
CA GLY A 104 26.24 1.81 -24.09
C GLY A 104 25.49 3.08 -23.69
N SER A 105 24.49 3.43 -24.49
CA SER A 105 23.60 4.57 -24.25
C SER A 105 22.28 4.10 -23.65
N PRO A 106 21.60 4.95 -22.86
CA PRO A 106 20.28 4.63 -22.32
C PRO A 106 19.25 4.46 -23.44
N VAL A 107 18.27 3.59 -23.20
CA VAL A 107 17.13 3.34 -24.08
C VAL A 107 15.86 3.66 -23.31
N THR A 108 14.99 4.47 -23.91
CA THR A 108 13.70 4.82 -23.33
C THR A 108 12.57 4.18 -24.14
N ASN A 109 11.68 3.49 -23.44
CA ASN A 109 10.44 2.95 -23.98
C ASN A 109 9.24 3.63 -23.33
N THR A 110 8.14 3.72 -24.06
CA THR A 110 6.85 4.18 -23.55
C THR A 110 5.80 3.14 -23.89
N GLU A 111 5.00 2.77 -22.91
CA GLU A 111 3.94 1.78 -23.07
C GLU A 111 2.64 2.26 -22.42
N ILE A 112 1.50 1.83 -23.00
CA ILE A 112 0.19 1.96 -22.38
C ILE A 112 -0.22 0.58 -21.89
N ILE A 113 -0.32 0.43 -20.57
CA ILE A 113 -0.76 -0.80 -19.91
C ILE A 113 -2.26 -0.73 -19.73
N ASN A 114 -2.98 -1.71 -20.28
CA ASN A 114 -4.40 -1.93 -20.03
C ASN A 114 -4.53 -3.17 -19.15
N PHE A 115 -5.32 -3.09 -18.09
CA PHE A 115 -5.42 -4.18 -17.14
C PHE A 115 -6.82 -4.24 -16.50
N SER A 116 -7.11 -5.41 -15.96
CA SER A 116 -8.24 -5.65 -15.07
C SER A 116 -7.81 -6.69 -14.05
N ASP A 117 -7.84 -6.32 -12.78
CA ASP A 117 -7.41 -7.16 -11.67
C ASP A 117 -8.44 -7.14 -10.54
N SER A 118 -8.52 -8.25 -9.82
CA SER A 118 -9.39 -8.37 -8.65
C SER A 118 -8.92 -9.48 -7.73
N GLY A 119 -9.22 -9.33 -6.46
CA GLY A 119 -8.86 -10.35 -5.48
C GLY A 119 -9.16 -9.94 -4.06
N THR A 120 -8.31 -10.39 -3.15
CA THR A 120 -8.45 -10.10 -1.73
C THR A 120 -7.21 -9.40 -1.20
N TYR A 121 -7.40 -8.65 -0.12
CA TYR A 121 -6.31 -8.06 0.63
C TYR A 121 -6.42 -8.37 2.13
N GLN A 122 -5.27 -8.45 2.78
CA GLN A 122 -5.17 -8.61 4.23
C GLN A 122 -4.28 -7.51 4.79
N LEU A 123 -4.72 -6.90 5.88
CA LEU A 123 -4.02 -5.80 6.54
C LEU A 123 -3.35 -6.31 7.81
N ASN A 124 -2.08 -5.97 7.99
CA ASN A 124 -1.33 -6.17 9.23
C ASN A 124 -0.98 -4.80 9.81
N THR A 125 -1.82 -4.32 10.72
CA THR A 125 -1.67 -3.00 11.35
C THR A 125 -0.52 -2.94 12.36
N THR A 126 0.01 -4.08 12.79
CA THR A 126 1.18 -4.13 13.68
C THR A 126 2.46 -3.81 12.91
N ASN A 127 2.57 -4.34 11.69
CA ASN A 127 3.74 -4.16 10.83
C ASN A 127 3.54 -3.06 9.77
N ASN A 128 2.36 -2.42 9.75
CA ASN A 128 1.95 -1.50 8.70
C ASN A 128 2.11 -2.08 7.29
N THR A 129 1.64 -3.31 7.07
CA THR A 129 1.69 -3.95 5.76
C THR A 129 0.31 -4.33 5.24
N ILE A 130 0.20 -4.45 3.92
CA ILE A 130 -0.97 -4.96 3.23
C ILE A 130 -0.52 -6.06 2.26
N THR A 131 -1.23 -7.18 2.24
CA THR A 131 -0.97 -8.29 1.31
C THR A 131 -2.11 -8.41 0.33
N PHE A 132 -1.83 -8.24 -0.96
CA PHE A 132 -2.77 -8.46 -2.06
C PHE A 132 -2.60 -9.87 -2.62
N ASN A 133 -3.72 -10.56 -2.79
CA ASN A 133 -3.80 -11.88 -3.40
C ASN A 133 -4.74 -11.78 -4.59
N ALA A 134 -4.15 -11.69 -5.78
CA ALA A 134 -4.90 -11.60 -7.02
C ALA A 134 -5.59 -12.94 -7.33
N SER A 135 -6.81 -12.88 -7.87
CA SER A 135 -7.56 -14.10 -8.23
C SER A 135 -7.12 -14.68 -9.57
N THR A 136 -6.47 -13.89 -10.42
CA THR A 136 -6.14 -14.24 -11.81
C THR A 136 -4.69 -13.90 -12.20
N GLY A 137 -3.71 -14.11 -11.31
CA GLY A 137 -2.28 -13.87 -11.61
C GLY A 137 -1.95 -12.40 -11.86
N GLY A 138 -2.35 -11.55 -10.91
CA GLY A 138 -2.67 -10.12 -11.05
C GLY A 138 -1.82 -9.27 -11.98
N ASP A 139 -2.49 -8.50 -12.84
CA ASP A 139 -1.87 -7.56 -13.78
C ASP A 139 -1.60 -6.16 -13.16
N PHE A 140 -1.89 -5.96 -11.87
CA PHE A 140 -1.80 -4.65 -11.22
C PHE A 140 -1.01 -4.63 -9.91
N ILE A 141 -1.48 -5.36 -8.89
CA ILE A 141 -0.87 -5.33 -7.55
C ILE A 141 -0.95 -6.71 -6.90
N GLU A 142 0.18 -7.20 -6.42
CA GLU A 142 0.29 -8.52 -5.80
C GLU A 142 1.36 -8.54 -4.71
N GLY A 143 1.21 -9.47 -3.77
CA GLY A 143 2.19 -9.72 -2.73
C GLY A 143 2.01 -8.80 -1.54
N THR A 144 3.02 -8.76 -0.67
CA THR A 144 3.01 -7.92 0.53
C THR A 144 3.72 -6.61 0.26
N LEU A 145 3.08 -5.50 0.62
CA LEU A 145 3.60 -4.15 0.50
C LEU A 145 3.58 -3.46 1.86
N ASP A 146 4.53 -2.57 2.08
CA ASP A 146 4.56 -1.68 3.23
C ASP A 146 3.62 -0.50 2.98
N VAL A 147 2.82 -0.14 3.99
CA VAL A 147 2.00 1.06 4.00
C VAL A 147 2.84 2.21 4.52
N VAL A 148 3.27 3.09 3.62
CA VAL A 148 4.18 4.20 3.93
C VAL A 148 3.43 5.45 4.38
N THR A 149 2.35 5.79 3.69
CA THR A 149 1.48 6.92 4.03
C THR A 149 0.06 6.39 4.17
N PHE A 150 -0.63 6.80 5.22
CA PHE A 150 -2.06 6.57 5.38
C PHE A 150 -2.69 7.74 6.12
N ASN A 151 -3.63 8.41 5.45
CA ASN A 151 -4.52 9.42 6.02
C ASN A 151 -5.85 9.43 5.23
N GLU A 152 -6.77 10.32 5.58
CA GLU A 152 -8.11 10.37 4.98
C GLU A 152 -8.12 10.52 3.45
N THR A 153 -7.09 11.15 2.90
CA THR A 153 -7.01 11.51 1.47
C THR A 153 -6.03 10.66 0.68
N THR A 154 -4.99 10.13 1.33
CA THR A 154 -3.84 9.54 0.63
C THR A 154 -3.43 8.23 1.29
N VAL A 155 -3.16 7.23 0.44
CA VAL A 155 -2.47 6.02 0.83
C VAL A 155 -1.31 5.76 -0.14
N SER A 156 -0.18 5.30 0.37
CA SER A 156 0.95 4.90 -0.48
C SER A 156 1.57 3.60 -0.02
N PHE A 157 2.00 2.79 -0.99
CA PHE A 157 2.62 1.51 -0.75
C PHE A 157 4.01 1.44 -1.37
N THR A 158 4.89 0.66 -0.74
CA THR A 158 6.18 0.29 -1.31
C THR A 158 6.40 -1.21 -1.23
N GLN A 159 7.19 -1.73 -2.18
CA GLN A 159 7.56 -3.13 -2.22
C GLN A 159 8.99 -3.26 -2.72
N GLU A 160 9.74 -4.17 -2.09
CA GLU A 160 11.06 -4.59 -2.56
C GLU A 160 11.00 -6.09 -2.84
N LEU A 161 11.52 -6.49 -4.00
CA LEU A 161 11.48 -7.86 -4.51
C LEU A 161 12.85 -8.20 -5.09
N GLU A 162 13.21 -9.47 -5.04
CA GLU A 162 14.33 -10.01 -5.82
C GLU A 162 13.82 -11.17 -6.68
N GLU A 163 14.14 -11.10 -7.97
CA GLU A 163 13.80 -12.13 -8.94
C GLU A 163 15.09 -12.68 -9.58
N GLU A 164 15.23 -14.01 -9.58
CA GLU A 164 16.30 -14.69 -10.31
C GLU A 164 15.80 -15.06 -11.72
N ILE A 165 16.47 -14.53 -12.74
CA ILE A 165 16.20 -14.81 -14.15
C ILE A 165 17.49 -15.34 -14.75
N ASP A 166 17.53 -16.65 -15.00
CA ASP A 166 18.72 -17.36 -15.49
C ASP A 166 19.97 -17.11 -14.63
N ALA A 167 20.98 -16.42 -15.18
CA ALA A 167 22.24 -16.09 -14.51
C ALA A 167 22.27 -14.64 -13.99
N THR A 168 21.09 -14.03 -13.86
CA THR A 168 20.93 -12.66 -13.37
C THR A 168 19.95 -12.58 -12.22
N THR A 169 20.17 -11.60 -11.34
CA THR A 169 19.26 -11.25 -10.25
C THR A 169 18.77 -9.83 -10.45
N ALA A 170 17.45 -9.64 -10.49
CA ALA A 170 16.80 -8.35 -10.56
C ALA A 170 16.29 -7.95 -9.17
N ALA A 171 16.90 -6.92 -8.58
CA ALA A 171 16.37 -6.25 -7.40
C ALA A 171 15.40 -5.15 -7.84
N ILE A 172 14.15 -5.24 -7.42
CA ILE A 172 13.05 -4.36 -7.83
C ILE A 172 12.56 -3.59 -6.61
N LYS A 173 12.40 -2.27 -6.77
CA LYS A 173 11.77 -1.40 -5.79
C LYS A 173 10.60 -0.68 -6.44
N ALA A 174 9.39 -1.02 -6.03
CA ALA A 174 8.16 -0.39 -6.49
C ALA A 174 7.60 0.57 -5.44
N SER A 175 7.03 1.68 -5.90
CA SER A 175 6.35 2.66 -5.08
C SER A 175 5.11 3.16 -5.82
N ILE A 176 3.96 3.12 -5.15
CA ILE A 176 2.69 3.59 -5.71
C ILE A 176 1.96 4.44 -4.67
N SER A 177 1.39 5.56 -5.10
CA SER A 177 0.55 6.40 -4.25
C SER A 177 -0.81 6.62 -4.87
N PHE A 178 -1.81 6.77 -4.01
CA PHE A 178 -3.19 6.90 -4.37
C PHE A 178 -3.84 8.07 -3.64
N THR A 179 -4.77 8.73 -4.32
CA THR A 179 -5.67 9.72 -3.72
C THR A 179 -7.08 9.15 -3.69
N ARG A 180 -7.73 9.23 -2.52
CA ARG A 180 -9.12 8.82 -2.33
C ARG A 180 -10.05 9.77 -3.09
N GLN A 181 -11.06 9.22 -3.77
CA GLN A 181 -12.13 9.96 -4.44
C GLN A 181 -13.16 10.51 -3.46
#